data_AF-A0A2S1ENU4-F1
#
_entry.id   AF-A0A2S1ENU4-F1
#
_cell.length_a   1.000
_cell.length_b   1.000
_cell.length_c   1.000
_cell.angle_alpha   90.00
_cell.angle_beta   90.00
_cell.angle_gamma   90.00
#
_symmetry.space_group_name_H-M   'P 1'
#
loop_
_entity.id
_entity.type
_entity.pdbx_description
1 polymer ?
#
loop_
_entity_poly.entity_id
_entity_poly.type
_entity_poly.pdbx_seq_one_letter_code
_entity_poly.pdbx_strand_id
1 'polypeptide(L)'
;MGETEPFVAIRSSATAEDLPNASFAGQQESYLNVRGAEMVLAKVQECYASLFTDRATYYRHKQHFPHEKVALSAAVQMMVFSKASGVMFSVNVANGNDAQIVIDTIWGLGEYIVLGKVTPDHFVINKNNLQVVERSVVPKAIELCQTPGGGVHEAPVPADRAIRPALTEDQIHELAGYAKKIEKHYVCYMDMEFALDARTDRLWLVQARPETVWSNKNNKQATKESTVSMNKTEKILIKGLPASPGVSTGKVHVIADPKDIDEFEA
;
A
#
# COMPACT_ATOMS: atom_id res chain seq x y z
N MET A 1 22.24 -9.52 7.18
CA MET A 1 22.86 -10.36 6.14
C MET A 1 24.23 -9.78 5.86
N GLY A 2 25.31 -10.55 6.04
CA GLY A 2 26.69 -10.08 5.82
C GLY A 2 27.09 -10.12 4.34
N GLU A 3 26.21 -9.66 3.46
CA GLU A 3 26.42 -9.69 2.01
C GLU A 3 27.31 -8.53 1.57
N THR A 4 28.33 -8.83 0.76
CA THR A 4 29.14 -7.83 0.08
C THR A 4 28.41 -7.33 -1.17
N GLU A 5 28.17 -6.02 -1.25
CA GLU A 5 27.41 -5.35 -2.34
C GLU A 5 25.97 -5.86 -2.52
N PRO A 6 25.11 -5.72 -1.49
CA PRO A 6 23.72 -6.15 -1.56
C PRO A 6 22.93 -5.29 -2.55
N PHE A 7 21.83 -5.86 -3.05
CA PHE A 7 20.79 -5.07 -3.69
C PHE A 7 20.03 -4.26 -2.63
N VAL A 8 19.70 -3.02 -2.95
CA VAL A 8 18.99 -2.08 -2.08
C VAL A 8 17.80 -1.45 -2.78
N ALA A 9 16.83 -1.00 -1.99
CA ALA A 9 15.81 -0.05 -2.39
C ALA A 9 16.17 1.34 -1.87
N ILE A 10 15.99 2.36 -2.71
CA ILE A 10 16.07 3.77 -2.32
C ILE A 10 14.65 4.29 -2.25
N ARG A 11 14.21 4.68 -1.05
CA ARG A 11 12.87 5.20 -0.79
C ARG A 11 12.96 6.65 -0.31
N SER A 12 12.11 7.48 -0.89
CA SER A 12 11.87 8.84 -0.41
C SER A 12 11.20 8.81 0.97
N SER A 13 11.60 9.73 1.83
CA SER A 13 10.98 9.98 3.14
C SER A 13 11.04 11.48 3.44
N ALA A 14 10.01 12.21 2.99
CA ALA A 14 9.91 13.65 3.20
C ALA A 14 9.37 13.99 4.58
N THR A 15 9.88 15.06 5.18
CA THR A 15 9.45 15.52 6.51
C THR A 15 7.97 15.95 6.59
N ALA A 16 7.34 16.16 5.43
CA ALA A 16 5.96 16.61 5.32
C ALA A 16 4.98 15.48 4.93
N GLU A 17 5.45 14.24 4.70
CA GLU A 17 4.61 13.11 4.26
C GLU A 17 3.53 12.71 5.26
N ASP A 18 3.80 12.91 6.56
CA ASP A 18 2.95 12.50 7.67
C ASP A 18 2.28 13.69 8.39
N LEU A 19 2.16 14.85 7.73
CA LEU A 19 1.43 15.96 8.33
C LEU A 19 -0.08 15.66 8.36
N PRO A 20 -0.80 15.94 9.48
CA PRO A 20 -2.21 15.58 9.65
C PRO A 20 -3.15 16.09 8.55
N ASN A 21 -2.75 17.15 7.82
CA ASN A 21 -3.52 17.79 6.76
C ASN A 21 -2.88 17.66 5.37
N ALA A 22 -1.75 16.96 5.22
CA ALA A 22 -1.05 16.81 3.94
C ALA A 22 -0.39 15.44 3.88
N SER A 23 -0.95 14.55 3.06
CA SER A 23 -0.34 13.27 2.72
C SER A 23 0.31 13.42 1.35
N PHE A 24 1.64 13.39 1.31
CA PHE A 24 2.41 13.33 0.06
C PHE A 24 2.53 11.89 -0.46
N ALA A 25 1.75 10.95 0.08
CA ALA A 25 1.78 9.55 -0.29
C ALA A 25 1.63 9.37 -1.82
N GLY A 26 2.54 8.58 -2.41
CA GLY A 26 2.52 8.25 -3.84
C GLY A 26 2.93 9.39 -4.78
N GLN A 27 3.55 10.47 -4.28
CA GLN A 27 4.06 11.55 -5.14
C GLN A 27 5.57 11.50 -5.41
N GLN A 28 6.31 10.67 -4.69
CA GLN A 28 7.77 10.62 -4.77
C GLN A 28 8.25 9.27 -5.29
N GLU A 29 9.40 9.29 -5.94
CA GLU A 29 9.93 8.10 -6.62
C GLU A 29 10.62 7.17 -5.62
N SER A 30 10.43 5.87 -5.84
CA SER A 30 11.17 4.79 -5.19
C SER A 30 11.92 4.00 -6.26
N TYR A 31 13.17 3.65 -5.98
CA TYR A 31 14.02 2.88 -6.89
C TYR A 31 14.33 1.52 -6.27
N LEU A 32 13.94 0.46 -6.97
CA LEU A 32 14.05 -0.90 -6.47
C LEU A 32 15.23 -1.63 -7.14
N ASN A 33 15.79 -2.60 -6.41
CA ASN A 33 16.80 -3.52 -6.91
C ASN A 33 18.05 -2.80 -7.48
N VAL A 34 18.59 -1.85 -6.72
CA VAL A 34 19.77 -1.07 -7.07
C VAL A 34 21.00 -1.70 -6.44
N ARG A 35 22.13 -1.73 -7.16
CA ARG A 35 23.38 -2.34 -6.68
C ARG A 35 24.60 -1.55 -7.13
N GLY A 36 25.63 -1.54 -6.28
CA GLY A 36 26.88 -0.82 -6.53
C GLY A 36 26.82 0.62 -6.02
N ALA A 37 27.93 1.09 -5.44
CA ALA A 37 27.98 2.38 -4.75
C ALA A 37 27.64 3.57 -5.67
N GLU A 38 28.13 3.56 -6.90
CA GLU A 38 27.87 4.64 -7.88
C GLU A 38 26.38 4.73 -8.23
N MET A 39 25.73 3.60 -8.48
CA MET A 39 24.30 3.54 -8.79
C MET A 39 23.44 3.94 -7.59
N VAL A 40 23.82 3.54 -6.37
CA VAL A 40 23.13 3.97 -5.15
C VAL A 40 23.22 5.49 -5.01
N LEU A 41 24.40 6.08 -5.21
CA LEU A 41 24.57 7.53 -5.15
C LEU A 41 23.72 8.26 -6.21
N ALA A 42 23.71 7.76 -7.45
CA ALA A 42 22.90 8.33 -8.52
C ALA A 42 21.39 8.27 -8.16
N LYS A 43 20.89 7.14 -7.67
CA LYS A 43 19.47 7.00 -7.28
C LYS A 43 19.08 7.81 -6.05
N VAL A 44 20.01 8.05 -5.12
CA VAL A 44 19.79 9.00 -4.02
C VAL A 44 19.66 10.44 -4.54
N GLN A 45 20.49 10.83 -5.51
CA GLN A 45 20.38 12.16 -6.14
C GLN A 45 19.06 12.32 -6.93
N GLU A 46 18.65 11.29 -7.69
CA GLU A 46 17.36 11.27 -8.38
C GLU A 46 16.19 11.36 -7.37
N CYS A 47 16.29 10.66 -6.23
CA CYS A 47 15.32 10.74 -5.15
C CYS A 47 15.16 12.20 -4.65
N TYR A 48 16.27 12.90 -4.42
CA TYR A 48 16.23 14.32 -4.05
C TYR A 48 15.66 15.21 -5.16
N ALA A 49 15.98 14.93 -6.43
CA ALA A 49 15.41 15.64 -7.57
C ALA A 49 13.89 15.40 -7.68
N SER A 50 13.38 14.25 -7.24
CA SER A 50 11.95 13.91 -7.30
C SER A 50 11.05 14.88 -6.53
N LEU A 51 11.60 15.60 -5.53
CA LEU A 51 10.92 16.71 -4.88
C LEU A 51 10.48 17.78 -5.88
N PHE A 52 11.18 17.99 -6.98
CA PHE A 52 10.96 19.10 -7.91
C PHE A 52 10.23 18.69 -9.19
N THR A 53 9.58 17.53 -9.21
CA THR A 53 8.67 17.15 -10.30
C THR A 53 7.49 18.12 -10.39
N ASP A 54 6.87 18.21 -11.57
CA ASP A 54 5.69 19.06 -11.81
C ASP A 54 4.56 18.75 -10.81
N ARG A 55 4.32 17.46 -10.56
CA ARG A 55 3.29 16.98 -9.64
C ARG A 55 3.57 17.41 -8.19
N ALA A 56 4.78 17.19 -7.69
CA ALA A 56 5.17 17.55 -6.34
C ALA A 56 5.15 19.08 -6.14
N THR A 57 5.58 19.83 -7.15
CA THR A 57 5.57 21.30 -7.15
C THR A 57 4.15 21.86 -7.15
N TYR A 58 3.27 21.35 -8.02
CA TYR A 58 1.87 21.73 -8.06
C TYR A 58 1.16 21.46 -6.72
N TYR A 59 1.35 20.28 -6.13
CA TYR A 59 0.72 19.93 -4.86
C TYR A 59 1.16 20.87 -3.73
N ARG A 60 2.47 21.15 -3.61
CA ARG A 60 2.97 22.10 -2.60
C ARG A 60 2.40 23.50 -2.78
N HIS A 61 2.32 23.97 -4.03
CA HIS A 61 1.74 25.27 -4.32
C HIS A 61 0.26 25.32 -3.88
N LYS A 62 -0.52 24.28 -4.18
CA LYS A 62 -1.93 24.17 -3.78
C LYS A 62 -2.12 24.12 -2.25
N GLN A 63 -1.19 23.49 -1.54
CA GLN A 63 -1.21 23.39 -0.07
C GLN A 63 -0.51 24.58 0.62
N HIS A 64 -0.03 25.57 -0.15
CA HIS A 64 0.69 26.74 0.35
C HIS A 64 1.94 26.41 1.19
N PHE A 65 2.64 25.31 0.88
CA PHE A 65 3.90 24.95 1.53
C PHE A 65 5.10 25.70 0.90
N PRO A 66 5.95 26.37 1.69
CA PRO A 66 7.16 27.01 1.17
C PRO A 66 8.15 25.97 0.61
N HIS A 67 8.60 26.17 -0.63
CA HIS A 67 9.52 25.25 -1.32
C HIS A 67 10.82 25.02 -0.53
N GLU A 68 11.34 26.05 0.13
CA GLU A 68 12.62 26.02 0.86
C GLU A 68 12.56 25.26 2.20
N LYS A 69 11.35 24.90 2.68
CA LYS A 69 11.16 24.28 4.00
C LYS A 69 10.91 22.77 3.94
N VAL A 70 10.99 22.17 2.76
CA VAL A 70 10.74 20.73 2.58
C VAL A 70 12.08 20.02 2.49
N ALA A 71 12.41 19.24 3.52
CA ALA A 71 13.56 18.35 3.51
C ALA A 71 13.11 16.92 3.13
N LEU A 72 13.94 16.24 2.35
CA LEU A 72 13.76 14.84 1.98
C LEU A 72 14.96 14.04 2.46
N SER A 73 14.69 12.94 3.15
CA SER A 73 15.67 11.89 3.40
C SER A 73 15.50 10.78 2.37
N ALA A 74 16.61 10.20 1.92
CA ALA A 74 16.60 8.99 1.08
C ALA A 74 16.98 7.79 1.96
N ALA A 75 16.01 6.91 2.23
CA ALA A 75 16.24 5.67 2.94
C ALA A 75 16.85 4.63 2.00
N VAL A 76 18.05 4.13 2.32
CA VAL A 76 18.71 3.03 1.61
C VAL A 76 18.50 1.75 2.41
N GLN A 77 17.64 0.87 1.92
CA GLN A 77 17.20 -0.34 2.62
C GLN A 77 17.62 -1.58 1.84
N MET A 78 18.12 -2.62 2.51
CA MET A 78 18.38 -3.91 1.84
C MET A 78 17.12 -4.46 1.17
N MET A 79 17.26 -4.95 -0.05
CA MET A 79 16.16 -5.43 -0.85
C MET A 79 15.71 -6.83 -0.38
N VAL A 80 14.39 -7.01 -0.24
CA VAL A 80 13.79 -8.34 -0.09
C VAL A 80 13.58 -8.93 -1.48
N PHE A 81 13.96 -10.18 -1.69
CA PHE A 81 13.79 -10.89 -2.98
C PHE A 81 12.36 -11.44 -3.04
N SER A 82 11.38 -10.55 -3.14
CA SER A 82 9.98 -10.88 -2.88
C SER A 82 9.40 -11.79 -3.98
N LYS A 83 8.89 -12.97 -3.59
CA LYS A 83 7.99 -13.77 -4.45
C LYS A 83 6.53 -13.39 -4.28
N ALA A 84 6.18 -12.80 -3.14
CA ALA A 84 4.90 -12.19 -2.86
C ALA A 84 5.13 -10.98 -1.96
N SER A 85 4.20 -10.04 -1.99
CA SER A 85 4.23 -8.84 -1.15
C SER A 85 2.83 -8.31 -0.99
N GLY A 86 2.67 -7.31 -0.13
CA GLY A 86 1.35 -6.77 0.13
C GLY A 86 1.36 -5.63 1.11
N VAL A 87 0.15 -5.17 1.37
CA VAL A 87 -0.16 -4.17 2.39
C VAL A 87 -1.05 -4.80 3.44
N MET A 88 -0.97 -4.31 4.67
CA MET A 88 -1.88 -4.71 5.73
C MET A 88 -2.23 -3.55 6.64
N PHE A 89 -3.48 -3.52 7.05
CA PHE A 89 -4.02 -2.49 7.92
C PHE A 89 -4.46 -3.12 9.23
N SER A 90 -4.10 -2.50 10.35
CA SER A 90 -4.59 -2.91 11.66
C SER A 90 -6.00 -2.38 11.95
N VAL A 91 -6.79 -2.03 10.94
CA VAL A 91 -8.19 -1.64 11.03
C VAL A 91 -8.81 -1.94 9.67
N ASN A 92 -10.10 -2.27 9.62
CA ASN A 92 -10.77 -2.32 8.32
C ASN A 92 -10.99 -0.88 7.81
N VAL A 93 -10.13 -0.45 6.89
CA VAL A 93 -10.14 0.91 6.34
C VAL A 93 -11.44 1.26 5.62
N ALA A 94 -12.20 0.28 5.14
CA ALA A 94 -13.44 0.50 4.41
C ALA A 94 -14.61 0.97 5.30
N ASN A 95 -14.65 0.48 6.53
CA ASN A 95 -15.79 0.67 7.44
C ASN A 95 -15.40 1.10 8.87
N GLY A 96 -14.11 1.18 9.17
CA GLY A 96 -13.58 1.58 10.47
C GLY A 96 -13.67 0.50 11.55
N ASN A 97 -13.98 -0.74 11.21
CA ASN A 97 -14.07 -1.82 12.17
C ASN A 97 -12.66 -2.18 12.70
N ASP A 98 -12.38 -1.75 13.91
CA ASP A 98 -11.11 -1.94 14.62
C ASP A 98 -10.94 -3.34 15.21
N ALA A 99 -11.97 -4.18 15.18
CA ALA A 99 -11.87 -5.60 15.50
C ALA A 99 -11.32 -6.44 14.33
N GLN A 100 -10.99 -5.80 13.20
CA GLN A 100 -10.53 -6.46 11.97
C GLN A 100 -9.13 -5.99 11.56
N ILE A 101 -8.37 -6.92 10.99
CA ILE A 101 -7.15 -6.66 10.21
C ILE A 101 -7.48 -6.95 8.75
N VAL A 102 -6.98 -6.12 7.84
CA VAL A 102 -7.07 -6.33 6.40
C VAL A 102 -5.68 -6.64 5.88
N ILE A 103 -5.55 -7.69 5.07
CA ILE A 103 -4.30 -8.07 4.40
C ILE A 103 -4.60 -8.21 2.91
N ASP A 104 -3.90 -7.44 2.09
CA ASP A 104 -3.99 -7.50 0.63
C ASP A 104 -2.66 -7.96 0.06
N THR A 105 -2.69 -8.93 -0.86
CA THR A 105 -1.46 -9.62 -1.32
C THR A 105 -1.39 -9.78 -2.83
N ILE A 106 -0.19 -9.60 -3.39
CA ILE A 106 0.13 -9.82 -4.81
C ILE A 106 1.38 -10.70 -4.97
N TRP A 107 1.58 -11.21 -6.19
CA TRP A 107 2.84 -11.86 -6.58
C TRP A 107 3.92 -10.81 -6.88
N GLY A 108 5.19 -11.16 -6.64
CA GLY A 108 6.33 -10.29 -6.90
C GLY A 108 6.50 -9.13 -5.92
N LEU A 109 7.06 -8.02 -6.41
CA LEU A 109 7.36 -6.80 -5.65
C LEU A 109 6.10 -5.93 -5.38
N GLY A 110 6.09 -5.25 -4.24
CA GLY A 110 4.91 -4.54 -3.71
C GLY A 110 4.53 -3.25 -4.44
N GLU A 111 5.37 -2.77 -5.36
CA GLU A 111 5.10 -1.54 -6.10
C GLU A 111 3.75 -1.59 -6.84
N TYR A 112 3.36 -2.76 -7.34
CA TYR A 112 2.16 -2.90 -8.17
C TYR A 112 0.85 -2.89 -7.38
N ILE A 113 0.89 -3.21 -6.09
CA ILE A 113 -0.28 -3.05 -5.22
C ILE A 113 -0.43 -1.58 -4.81
N VAL A 114 0.67 -0.90 -4.50
CA VAL A 114 0.67 0.53 -4.14
C VAL A 114 0.23 1.40 -5.33
N LEU A 115 0.66 1.06 -6.55
CA LEU A 115 0.24 1.75 -7.79
C LEU A 115 -1.15 1.33 -8.29
N GLY A 116 -1.81 0.35 -7.66
CA GLY A 116 -3.11 -0.16 -8.12
C GLY A 116 -3.08 -0.85 -9.48
N LYS A 117 -1.91 -1.32 -9.94
CA LYS A 117 -1.74 -2.02 -11.22
C LYS A 117 -2.24 -3.47 -11.19
N VAL A 118 -2.22 -4.09 -10.00
CA VAL A 118 -2.66 -5.47 -9.80
C VAL A 118 -3.74 -5.50 -8.74
N THR A 119 -4.87 -6.11 -9.06
CA THR A 119 -5.91 -6.41 -8.07
C THR A 119 -5.38 -7.48 -7.10
N PRO A 120 -5.29 -7.18 -5.80
CA PRO A 120 -4.74 -8.12 -4.82
C PRO A 120 -5.74 -9.21 -4.44
N ASP A 121 -5.22 -10.31 -3.89
CA ASP A 121 -6.03 -11.14 -3.01
C ASP A 121 -6.34 -10.35 -1.75
N HIS A 122 -7.57 -10.47 -1.24
CA HIS A 122 -8.07 -9.72 -0.11
C HIS A 122 -8.48 -10.65 1.03
N PHE A 123 -7.98 -10.37 2.23
CA PHE A 123 -8.28 -11.13 3.44
C PHE A 123 -8.71 -10.20 4.56
N VAL A 124 -9.81 -10.52 5.22
CA VAL A 124 -10.25 -9.87 6.46
C VAL A 124 -10.10 -10.86 7.60
N ILE A 125 -9.39 -10.46 8.65
CA ILE A 125 -9.05 -11.29 9.79
C ILE A 125 -9.67 -10.71 11.06
N ASN A 126 -10.29 -11.55 11.87
CA ASN A 126 -10.78 -11.14 13.19
C ASN A 126 -9.60 -11.01 14.16
N LYS A 127 -9.39 -9.83 14.75
CA LYS A 127 -8.26 -9.56 15.65
C LYS A 127 -8.23 -10.41 16.92
N ASN A 128 -9.39 -10.85 17.41
CA ASN A 128 -9.48 -11.56 18.69
C ASN A 128 -8.95 -12.97 18.58
N ASN A 129 -9.39 -13.72 17.57
CA ASN A 129 -9.03 -15.12 17.37
C ASN A 129 -8.10 -15.38 16.17
N LEU A 130 -7.71 -14.32 15.44
CA LEU A 130 -6.86 -14.34 14.25
C LEU A 130 -7.41 -15.16 13.07
N GLN A 131 -8.69 -15.52 13.08
CA GLN A 131 -9.28 -16.29 11.98
C GLN A 131 -9.61 -15.40 10.79
N VAL A 132 -9.38 -15.92 9.58
CA VAL A 132 -9.83 -15.32 8.32
C VAL A 132 -11.35 -15.42 8.23
N VAL A 133 -12.04 -14.27 8.25
CA VAL A 133 -13.51 -14.17 8.19
C VAL A 133 -14.02 -13.83 6.79
N GLU A 134 -13.20 -13.19 5.95
CA GLU A 134 -13.50 -12.97 4.53
C GLU A 134 -12.24 -13.26 3.71
N ARG A 135 -12.42 -13.91 2.56
CA ARG A 135 -11.35 -14.20 1.59
C ARG A 135 -11.85 -13.94 0.17
N SER A 136 -11.06 -13.24 -0.63
CA SER A 136 -11.28 -13.06 -2.06
C SER A 136 -9.95 -13.27 -2.77
N VAL A 137 -9.81 -14.40 -3.46
CA VAL A 137 -8.62 -14.71 -4.27
C VAL A 137 -8.97 -14.45 -5.72
N VAL A 138 -8.16 -13.62 -6.39
CA VAL A 138 -8.40 -13.21 -7.77
C VAL A 138 -7.22 -13.57 -8.67
N PRO A 139 -7.46 -13.81 -9.97
CA PRO A 139 -6.38 -14.00 -10.92
C PRO A 139 -5.46 -12.77 -10.98
N LYS A 140 -4.19 -12.96 -10.61
CA LYS A 140 -3.14 -11.93 -10.71
C LYS A 140 -2.35 -12.19 -11.98
N ALA A 141 -2.66 -11.47 -13.05
CA ALA A 141 -2.14 -11.77 -14.40
C ALA A 141 -0.67 -11.38 -14.60
N ILE A 142 -0.18 -10.39 -13.85
CA ILE A 142 1.18 -9.85 -13.95
C ILE A 142 1.80 -9.72 -12.56
N GLU A 143 3.13 -9.70 -12.53
CA GLU A 143 3.93 -9.41 -11.33
C GLU A 143 5.13 -8.52 -11.71
N LEU A 144 5.63 -7.77 -10.74
CA LEU A 144 6.87 -7.02 -10.88
C LEU A 144 8.03 -7.84 -10.30
N CYS A 145 9.02 -8.13 -11.14
CA CYS A 145 10.16 -8.99 -10.82
C CYS A 145 11.47 -8.21 -10.83
N GLN A 146 12.41 -8.64 -10.00
CA GLN A 146 13.79 -8.15 -10.03
C GLN A 146 14.53 -8.68 -11.26
N THR A 147 15.43 -7.88 -11.81
CA THR A 147 16.40 -8.32 -12.81
C THR A 147 17.74 -8.69 -12.14
N PRO A 148 18.47 -9.72 -12.62
CA PRO A 148 19.76 -10.10 -12.02
C PRO A 148 20.83 -9.00 -12.05
N GLY A 149 20.76 -8.08 -13.03
CA GLY A 149 21.72 -6.98 -13.19
C GLY A 149 21.33 -5.66 -12.50
N GLY A 150 20.19 -5.63 -11.80
CA GLY A 150 19.64 -4.42 -11.20
C GLY A 150 18.50 -3.81 -12.02
N GLY A 151 17.54 -3.22 -11.31
CA GLY A 151 16.25 -2.78 -11.85
C GLY A 151 15.15 -3.83 -11.76
N VAL A 152 14.03 -3.56 -12.41
CA VAL A 152 12.82 -4.39 -12.35
C VAL A 152 12.18 -4.54 -13.73
N HIS A 153 11.41 -5.60 -13.91
CA HIS A 153 10.63 -5.82 -15.12
C HIS A 153 9.28 -6.46 -14.78
N GLU A 154 8.28 -6.15 -15.59
CA GLU A 154 6.99 -6.82 -15.53
C GLU A 154 7.08 -8.19 -16.19
N ALA A 155 6.45 -9.19 -15.57
CA ALA A 155 6.34 -10.53 -16.12
C ALA A 155 4.90 -11.06 -16.00
N PRO A 156 4.43 -11.86 -16.98
CA PRO A 156 3.16 -12.55 -16.85
C PRO A 156 3.27 -13.65 -15.78
N VAL A 157 2.24 -13.78 -14.97
CA VAL A 157 2.13 -14.86 -14.00
C VAL A 157 1.58 -16.11 -14.70
N PRO A 158 2.21 -17.29 -14.56
CA PRO A 158 1.68 -18.54 -15.10
C PRO A 158 0.24 -18.79 -14.67
N ALA A 159 -0.63 -19.23 -15.58
CA ALA A 159 -2.07 -19.30 -15.36
C ALA A 159 -2.48 -20.15 -14.14
N ASP A 160 -1.75 -21.22 -13.86
CA ASP A 160 -1.95 -22.10 -12.70
C ASP A 160 -1.56 -21.44 -11.38
N ARG A 161 -0.63 -20.49 -11.39
CA ARG A 161 -0.20 -19.69 -10.24
C ARG A 161 -1.06 -18.43 -10.07
N ALA A 162 -1.54 -17.84 -11.16
CA ALA A 162 -2.32 -16.60 -11.16
C ALA A 162 -3.59 -16.73 -10.30
N ILE A 163 -4.24 -17.88 -10.34
CA ILE A 163 -5.48 -18.19 -9.61
C ILE A 163 -5.27 -18.65 -8.16
N ARG A 164 -4.02 -18.79 -7.72
CA ARG A 164 -3.70 -19.19 -6.34
C ARG A 164 -3.54 -17.96 -5.45
N PRO A 165 -3.79 -18.10 -4.14
CA PRO A 165 -3.45 -17.05 -3.18
C PRO A 165 -1.93 -16.81 -3.16
N ALA A 166 -1.52 -15.54 -3.06
CA ALA A 166 -0.10 -15.19 -3.04
C ALA A 166 0.62 -15.68 -1.76
N LEU A 167 -0.14 -15.83 -0.67
CA LEU A 167 0.34 -16.33 0.61
C LEU A 167 -0.40 -17.60 1.04
N THR A 168 0.27 -18.39 1.86
CA THR A 168 -0.36 -19.50 2.61
C THR A 168 -1.17 -18.98 3.79
N GLU A 169 -2.09 -19.79 4.28
CA GLU A 169 -2.90 -19.44 5.45
C GLU A 169 -2.05 -19.23 6.71
N ASP A 170 -0.98 -20.01 6.90
CA ASP A 170 -0.04 -19.83 8.02
C ASP A 170 0.69 -18.48 7.95
N GLN A 171 1.11 -18.06 6.76
CA GLN A 171 1.74 -16.75 6.53
C GLN A 171 0.77 -15.59 6.79
N ILE A 172 -0.52 -15.76 6.44
CA ILE A 172 -1.56 -14.77 6.75
C ILE A 172 -1.75 -14.64 8.26
N HIS A 173 -1.80 -15.75 8.99
CA HIS A 173 -1.88 -15.75 10.45
C HIS A 173 -0.65 -15.11 11.10
N GLU A 174 0.55 -15.37 10.58
CA GLU A 174 1.80 -14.76 11.03
C GLU A 174 1.77 -13.23 10.86
N LEU A 175 1.38 -12.74 9.67
CA LEU A 175 1.21 -11.30 9.40
C LEU A 175 0.17 -10.65 10.32
N ALA A 176 -0.97 -11.30 10.57
CA ALA A 176 -1.97 -10.80 11.49
C ALA A 176 -1.41 -10.69 12.93
N GLY A 177 -0.54 -11.63 13.32
CA GLY A 177 0.24 -11.54 14.55
C GLY A 177 1.19 -10.35 14.60
N TYR A 178 1.86 -10.02 13.48
CA TYR A 178 2.69 -8.82 13.37
C TYR A 178 1.88 -7.54 13.46
N ALA A 179 0.77 -7.43 12.74
CA ALA A 179 -0.10 -6.24 12.78
C ALA A 179 -0.53 -5.89 14.21
N LYS A 180 -0.96 -6.89 15.01
CA LYS A 180 -1.32 -6.66 16.43
C LYS A 180 -0.15 -6.18 17.28
N LYS A 181 1.06 -6.74 17.08
CA LYS A 181 2.26 -6.34 17.83
C LYS A 181 2.67 -4.91 17.49
N ILE A 182 2.61 -4.54 16.22
CA ILE A 182 2.98 -3.22 15.71
C ILE A 182 1.95 -2.18 16.16
N GLU A 183 0.65 -2.43 16.00
CA GLU A 183 -0.44 -1.59 16.51
C GLU A 183 -0.28 -1.35 18.03
N LYS A 184 -0.01 -2.41 18.80
CA LYS A 184 0.24 -2.29 20.25
C LYS A 184 1.48 -1.44 20.57
N HIS A 185 2.52 -1.50 19.75
CA HIS A 185 3.74 -0.74 19.95
C HIS A 185 3.54 0.76 19.67
N TYR A 186 2.85 1.10 18.58
CA TYR A 186 2.63 2.49 18.16
C TYR A 186 1.36 3.13 18.76
N VAL A 187 0.48 2.34 19.37
CA VAL A 187 -0.75 2.79 20.07
C VAL A 187 -1.68 3.58 19.14
N CYS A 188 -1.69 3.24 17.85
CA CYS A 188 -2.58 3.78 16.83
C CYS A 188 -2.82 2.74 15.74
N TYR A 189 -3.80 2.96 14.86
CA TYR A 189 -3.98 2.08 13.72
C TYR A 189 -2.83 2.27 12.75
N MET A 190 -2.40 1.18 12.12
CA MET A 190 -1.20 1.12 11.31
C MET A 190 -1.53 0.68 9.90
N ASP A 191 -0.89 1.33 8.94
CA ASP A 191 -0.74 0.95 7.54
C ASP A 191 0.69 0.41 7.36
N MET A 192 0.81 -0.83 6.89
CA MET A 192 2.07 -1.57 6.88
C MET A 192 2.27 -2.25 5.53
N GLU A 193 3.51 -2.26 5.06
CA GLU A 193 3.92 -2.98 3.87
C GLU A 193 4.81 -4.16 4.25
N PHE A 194 4.66 -5.28 3.56
CA PHE A 194 5.44 -6.48 3.81
C PHE A 194 5.88 -7.17 2.51
N ALA A 195 6.86 -8.05 2.66
CA ALA A 195 7.40 -8.88 1.57
C ALA A 195 7.71 -10.29 2.06
N LEU A 196 7.42 -11.29 1.22
CA LEU A 196 7.78 -12.70 1.42
C LEU A 196 9.04 -13.02 0.60
N ASP A 197 10.17 -13.25 1.27
CA ASP A 197 11.46 -13.52 0.62
C ASP A 197 11.45 -14.90 -0.07
N ALA A 198 11.75 -14.93 -1.37
CA ALA A 198 11.83 -16.15 -2.16
C ALA A 198 12.96 -17.08 -1.72
N ARG A 199 14.02 -16.54 -1.10
CA ARG A 199 15.23 -17.28 -0.71
C ARG A 199 15.08 -17.96 0.64
N THR A 200 14.34 -17.33 1.56
CA THR A 200 14.22 -17.81 2.95
C THR A 200 12.80 -18.18 3.37
N ASP A 201 11.80 -17.87 2.54
CA ASP A 201 10.38 -18.01 2.85
C ASP A 201 9.94 -17.25 4.12
N ARG A 202 10.67 -16.16 4.44
CA ARG A 202 10.40 -15.34 5.63
C ARG A 202 9.64 -14.09 5.23
N LEU A 203 8.72 -13.69 6.09
CA LEU A 203 8.01 -12.42 6.00
C LEU A 203 8.86 -11.29 6.61
N TRP A 204 8.94 -10.18 5.88
CA TRP A 204 9.64 -8.97 6.30
C TRP A 204 8.67 -7.80 6.25
N LEU A 205 8.61 -7.03 7.33
CA LEU A 205 7.99 -5.70 7.33
C LEU A 205 8.97 -4.73 6.67
N VAL A 206 8.53 -4.06 5.60
CA VAL A 206 9.38 -3.13 4.85
C VAL A 206 9.04 -1.67 5.16
N GLN A 207 7.79 -1.40 5.57
CA GLN A 207 7.32 -0.09 6.00
C GLN A 207 6.20 -0.24 7.04
N ALA A 208 6.10 0.72 7.96
CA ALA A 208 4.97 0.86 8.86
C ALA A 208 4.76 2.33 9.18
N ARG A 209 3.52 2.81 9.05
CA ARG A 209 3.13 4.19 9.36
C ARG A 209 1.73 4.23 9.98
N PRO A 210 1.37 5.29 10.72
CA PRO A 210 0.00 5.45 11.20
C PRO A 210 -1.00 5.52 10.03
N GLU A 211 -2.10 4.80 10.16
CA GLU A 211 -3.27 4.96 9.29
C GLU A 211 -3.94 6.29 9.65
N THR A 212 -4.24 7.15 8.67
CA THR A 212 -4.55 8.56 8.94
C THR A 212 -6.05 8.88 9.00
N VAL A 213 -6.93 8.06 8.42
CA VAL A 213 -8.37 8.35 8.37
C VAL A 213 -9.04 8.01 9.70
N TRP A 214 -8.84 6.79 10.19
CA TRP A 214 -9.47 6.28 11.39
C TRP A 214 -8.68 6.59 12.66
N SER A 215 -7.34 6.68 12.61
CA SER A 215 -6.57 7.11 13.80
C SER A 215 -6.89 8.55 14.21
N ASN A 216 -7.15 9.43 13.24
CA ASN A 216 -7.57 10.81 13.52
C ASN A 216 -8.98 10.89 14.10
N LYS A 217 -9.89 9.99 13.68
CA LYS A 217 -11.24 9.85 14.29
C LYS A 217 -11.21 9.20 15.67
N ASN A 218 -10.19 8.39 15.98
CA ASN A 218 -10.04 7.80 17.32
C ASN A 218 -9.50 8.83 18.34
N ASN A 219 -8.62 9.75 17.90
CA ASN A 219 -8.08 10.82 18.75
C ASN A 219 -9.02 12.01 18.95
N LYS A 220 -9.98 12.24 18.04
CA LYS A 220 -11.05 13.23 18.22
C LYS A 220 -12.32 12.49 18.61
N GLN A 221 -12.79 12.64 19.86
CA GLN A 221 -14.09 12.12 20.32
C GLN A 221 -15.11 12.10 19.19
N ALA A 222 -15.52 10.90 18.78
CA ALA A 222 -16.31 10.64 17.59
C ALA A 222 -17.56 11.54 17.51
N THR A 223 -17.53 12.54 16.62
CA THR A 223 -18.76 13.05 16.02
C THR A 223 -19.39 11.90 15.24
N LYS A 224 -20.53 11.43 15.76
CA LYS A 224 -21.36 10.38 15.15
C LYS A 224 -21.71 10.78 13.71
N GLU A 225 -21.01 10.21 12.74
CA GLU A 225 -21.53 10.14 11.37
C GLU A 225 -22.59 9.05 11.33
N SER A 226 -23.74 9.42 10.77
CA SER A 226 -24.92 8.59 10.61
C SER A 226 -24.56 7.33 9.82
N THR A 227 -24.50 6.18 10.48
CA THR A 227 -24.55 4.87 9.80
C THR A 227 -25.89 4.77 9.09
N VAL A 228 -25.91 5.01 7.79
CA VAL A 228 -27.04 4.62 6.94
C VAL A 228 -27.07 3.09 6.94
N SER A 229 -28.05 2.50 7.60
CA SER A 229 -28.25 1.05 7.53
C SER A 229 -28.71 0.71 6.11
N MET A 230 -27.86 0.05 5.33
CA MET A 230 -28.32 -0.58 4.10
C MET A 230 -29.37 -1.64 4.47
N ASN A 231 -30.58 -1.49 3.94
CA ASN A 231 -31.61 -2.52 4.05
C ASN A 231 -31.12 -3.75 3.27
N LYS A 232 -31.18 -4.92 3.92
CA LYS A 232 -30.63 -6.21 3.47
C LYS A 232 -31.29 -6.79 2.20
N THR A 233 -32.05 -6.00 1.45
CA THR A 233 -32.99 -6.43 0.40
C THR A 233 -32.64 -5.93 -1.00
N GLU A 234 -31.58 -5.12 -1.16
CA GLU A 234 -31.20 -4.62 -2.49
C GLU A 234 -30.35 -5.63 -3.26
N LYS A 235 -30.65 -5.77 -4.55
CA LYS A 235 -29.88 -6.64 -5.46
C LYS A 235 -28.53 -5.98 -5.73
N ILE A 236 -27.45 -6.56 -5.20
CA ILE A 236 -26.08 -6.15 -5.51
C ILE A 236 -25.84 -6.38 -7.01
N LEU A 237 -25.62 -5.29 -7.75
CA LEU A 237 -25.30 -5.35 -9.18
C LEU A 237 -23.82 -5.61 -9.41
N ILE A 238 -22.95 -4.98 -8.61
CA ILE A 238 -21.48 -5.05 -8.72
C ILE A 238 -20.91 -5.01 -7.30
N LYS A 239 -19.85 -5.79 -7.03
CA LYS A 239 -19.04 -5.73 -5.80
C LYS A 239 -17.58 -5.51 -6.21
N GLY A 240 -16.87 -4.66 -5.49
CA GLY A 240 -15.45 -4.35 -5.73
C GLY A 240 -14.71 -4.08 -4.42
N LEU A 241 -13.43 -3.73 -4.54
CA LEU A 241 -12.63 -3.28 -3.40
C LEU A 241 -13.02 -1.83 -3.05
N PRO A 242 -13.23 -1.52 -1.77
CA PRO A 242 -13.59 -0.17 -1.33
C PRO A 242 -12.38 0.78 -1.47
N ALA A 243 -12.61 1.98 -2.01
CA ALA A 243 -11.59 3.01 -2.18
C ALA A 243 -11.63 4.11 -1.09
N SER A 244 -12.79 4.33 -0.47
CA SER A 244 -12.97 5.31 0.60
C SER A 244 -14.06 4.88 1.59
N PRO A 245 -14.02 5.36 2.85
CA PRO A 245 -15.08 5.13 3.81
C PRO A 245 -16.39 5.84 3.46
N GLY A 246 -17.50 5.26 3.89
CA GLY A 246 -18.82 5.90 3.88
C GLY A 246 -19.82 5.26 2.92
N VAL A 247 -21.00 5.85 2.84
CA VAL A 247 -22.07 5.46 1.92
C VAL A 247 -22.50 6.70 1.15
N SER A 248 -22.55 6.60 -0.18
CA SER A 248 -23.03 7.65 -1.06
C SER A 248 -24.14 7.12 -1.95
N THR A 249 -25.06 8.01 -2.34
CA THR A 249 -26.15 7.73 -3.27
C THR A 249 -26.18 8.81 -4.32
N GLY A 250 -26.33 8.44 -5.58
CA GLY A 250 -26.35 9.40 -6.68
C GLY A 250 -26.69 8.74 -8.01
N LYS A 251 -26.83 9.55 -9.05
CA LYS A 251 -26.98 9.06 -10.42
C LYS A 251 -25.62 8.53 -10.87
N VAL A 252 -25.57 7.27 -11.31
CA VAL A 252 -24.35 6.68 -11.87
C VAL A 252 -24.01 7.40 -13.18
N HIS A 253 -22.80 7.93 -13.27
CA HIS A 253 -22.24 8.47 -14.51
C HIS A 253 -21.15 7.52 -15.00
N VAL A 254 -21.35 6.91 -16.18
CA VAL A 254 -20.47 5.86 -16.70
C VAL A 254 -19.57 6.44 -17.78
N ILE A 255 -18.27 6.56 -17.49
CA ILE A 255 -17.23 6.92 -18.45
C ILE A 255 -16.61 5.62 -18.97
N ALA A 256 -16.85 5.29 -20.24
CA ALA A 256 -16.44 4.02 -20.83
C ALA A 256 -15.03 4.05 -21.46
N ASP A 257 -14.54 5.24 -21.83
CA ASP A 257 -13.21 5.45 -22.40
C ASP A 257 -12.48 6.55 -21.59
N PRO A 258 -11.21 6.33 -21.19
CA PRO A 258 -10.41 7.35 -20.50
C PRO A 258 -10.29 8.69 -21.22
N LYS A 259 -10.53 8.76 -22.53
CA LYS A 259 -10.54 10.02 -23.29
C LYS A 259 -11.66 10.97 -22.89
N ASP A 260 -12.76 10.43 -22.36
CA ASP A 260 -13.95 11.20 -21.97
C ASP A 260 -13.88 11.61 -20.49
N ILE A 261 -12.69 11.59 -19.87
CA ILE A 261 -12.52 11.91 -18.44
C ILE A 261 -12.94 13.34 -18.09
N ASP A 262 -12.92 14.25 -19.07
CA ASP A 262 -13.38 15.63 -18.91
C ASP A 262 -14.90 15.74 -18.72
N GLU A 263 -15.66 14.67 -18.99
CA GLU A 263 -17.10 14.58 -18.68
C GLU A 263 -17.36 14.27 -17.20
N PHE A 264 -16.32 14.03 -16.39
CA PHE A 264 -16.45 13.78 -14.96
C PHE A 264 -16.93 15.03 -14.21
N GLU A 265 -18.18 15.01 -13.76
CA GLU A 265 -18.77 16.02 -12.88
C GLU A 265 -18.61 15.60 -11.40
N ALA A 266 -17.98 16.46 -10.59
CA ALA A 266 -17.70 16.24 -9.17
C ALA A 266 -18.86 16.65 -8.25
#